data_AF-A0A6L3VVB3-F1
#
_entry.id   AF-A0A6L3VVB3-F1
#
_cell.length_a   1.000
_cell.length_b   1.000
_cell.length_c   1.000
_cell.angle_alpha   90.00
_cell.angle_beta   90.00
_cell.angle_gamma   90.00
#
_symmetry.space_group_name_H-M   'P 1'
#
loop_
_entity.id
_entity.type
_entity.pdbx_description
1 polymer ?
#
loop_
_entity_poly.entity_id
_entity_poly.type
_entity_poly.pdbx_seq_one_letter_code
_entity_poly.pdbx_strand_id
1 'polypeptide(L)'
;MDTARKGAVGLAVTALIIWAAFIVWWATDAYSAAHHLSATDWQGNHRAKVRLLYKAFVVGGLPPLGAALAWVLGPLVARSKPVPLCTAVGFLTGALGLGVAALVEFAIALSRIEFVF
;
A
#
# COMPACT_ATOMS: atom_id res chain seq x y z
N MET A 1 1.35 -7.95 30.52
CA MET A 1 1.49 -7.10 29.31
C MET A 1 0.67 -5.85 29.51
N ASP A 2 1.33 -4.69 29.54
CA ASP A 2 0.69 -3.38 29.72
C ASP A 2 -0.32 -3.08 28.60
N THR A 3 -1.39 -2.35 28.92
CA THR A 3 -2.48 -1.99 28.01
C THR A 3 -1.99 -1.31 26.73
N ALA A 4 -0.98 -0.43 26.84
CA ALA A 4 -0.38 0.26 25.69
C ALA A 4 0.33 -0.70 24.71
N ARG A 5 1.00 -1.75 25.23
CA ARG A 5 1.69 -2.74 24.41
C ARG A 5 0.70 -3.62 23.65
N LYS A 6 -0.41 -4.01 24.30
CA LYS A 6 -1.50 -4.76 23.65
C LYS A 6 -2.13 -3.95 22.52
N GLY A 7 -2.36 -2.66 22.73
CA GLY A 7 -2.89 -1.76 21.70
C GLY A 7 -1.97 -1.63 20.48
N ALA A 8 -0.67 -1.43 20.71
CA ALA A 8 0.31 -1.36 19.62
C ALA A 8 0.40 -2.66 18.82
N VAL A 9 0.41 -3.82 19.49
CA VAL A 9 0.40 -5.13 18.82
C VAL A 9 -0.87 -5.33 18.02
N GLY A 10 -2.05 -5.02 18.59
CA GLY A 10 -3.32 -5.12 17.88
C GLY A 10 -3.32 -4.30 16.59
N LEU A 11 -2.91 -3.03 16.66
CA LEU A 11 -2.81 -2.16 15.49
C LEU A 11 -1.81 -2.67 14.45
N ALA A 12 -0.65 -3.16 14.89
CA ALA A 12 0.35 -3.71 13.99
C ALA A 12 -0.17 -4.97 13.27
N VAL A 13 -0.86 -5.87 13.98
CA VAL A 13 -1.48 -7.06 13.39
C VAL A 13 -2.58 -6.67 12.40
N THR A 14 -3.45 -5.74 12.76
CA THR A 14 -4.49 -5.23 11.84
C THR A 14 -3.88 -4.64 10.58
N ALA A 15 -2.83 -3.83 10.72
CA ALA A 15 -2.13 -3.24 9.59
C ALA A 15 -1.43 -4.29 8.73
N LEU A 16 -0.85 -5.34 9.32
CA LEU A 16 -0.26 -6.47 8.59
C LEU A 16 -1.32 -7.22 7.78
N ILE A 17 -2.51 -7.46 8.34
CA ILE A 17 -3.61 -8.12 7.63
C ILE A 17 -4.05 -7.28 6.43
N ILE A 18 -4.24 -5.97 6.62
CA ILE A 18 -4.60 -5.04 5.52
C ILE A 18 -3.50 -5.05 4.46
N TRP A 19 -2.24 -4.94 4.86
CA TRP A 19 -1.11 -4.93 3.93
C TRP A 19 -1.01 -6.23 3.14
N ALA A 20 -1.17 -7.38 3.79
CA ALA A 20 -1.19 -8.68 3.15
C ALA A 20 -2.29 -8.78 2.09
N ALA A 21 -3.49 -8.25 2.37
CA ALA A 21 -4.58 -8.20 1.38
C ALA A 21 -4.18 -7.39 0.14
N PHE A 22 -3.51 -6.23 0.30
CA PHE A 22 -3.01 -5.44 -0.83
C PHE A 22 -1.87 -6.13 -1.58
N ILE A 23 -1.00 -6.88 -0.90
CA ILE A 23 0.05 -7.68 -1.54
C ILE A 23 -0.59 -8.77 -2.41
N VAL A 24 -1.61 -9.47 -1.91
CA VAL A 24 -2.33 -10.49 -2.66
C VAL A 24 -3.03 -9.88 -3.87
N TRP A 25 -3.72 -8.74 -3.70
CA TRP A 25 -4.37 -8.02 -4.79
C TRP A 25 -3.39 -7.57 -5.88
N TRP A 26 -2.23 -7.03 -5.49
CA TRP A 26 -1.19 -6.67 -6.46
C TRP A 26 -0.61 -7.91 -7.16
N ALA A 27 -0.39 -9.00 -6.45
CA ALA A 27 0.13 -10.23 -7.02
C ALA A 27 -0.84 -10.84 -8.06
N THR A 28 -2.15 -10.77 -7.81
CA THR A 28 -3.16 -11.22 -8.79
C THR A 28 -3.21 -10.30 -10.02
N ASP A 29 -3.12 -8.98 -9.84
CA ASP A 29 -3.02 -8.02 -10.96
C ASP A 29 -1.76 -8.28 -11.81
N ALA A 30 -0.61 -8.49 -11.15
CA ALA A 30 0.65 -8.80 -11.81
C ALA A 30 0.60 -10.13 -12.59
N TYR A 31 -0.01 -11.16 -12.00
CA TYR A 31 -0.20 -12.44 -12.66
C TYR A 31 -1.10 -12.29 -13.90
N SER A 32 -2.23 -11.58 -13.78
CA SER A 32 -3.12 -11.32 -14.90
C SER A 32 -2.40 -10.57 -16.02
N ALA A 33 -1.67 -9.50 -15.71
CA ALA A 33 -0.91 -8.73 -16.69
C ALA A 33 0.16 -9.57 -17.42
N ALA A 34 0.78 -10.53 -16.75
CA ALA A 34 1.74 -11.45 -17.37
C ALA A 34 1.09 -12.40 -18.39
N HIS A 35 -0.18 -12.79 -18.19
CA HIS A 35 -0.91 -13.68 -19.10
C HIS A 35 -1.45 -12.97 -20.34
N HIS A 36 -1.61 -11.65 -20.29
CA HIS A 36 -2.17 -10.85 -21.38
C HIS A 36 -1.11 -10.07 -22.16
N LEU A 37 0.17 -10.47 -22.07
CA LEU A 37 1.23 -9.87 -22.86
C LEU A 37 1.06 -10.22 -24.35
N SER A 38 1.12 -9.22 -25.21
CA SER A 38 1.06 -9.42 -26.67
C SER A 38 2.43 -9.80 -27.22
N ALA A 39 2.49 -10.74 -28.15
CA ALA A 39 3.76 -11.10 -28.81
C ALA A 39 4.30 -9.98 -29.71
N THR A 40 3.44 -9.06 -30.17
CA THR A 40 3.77 -8.06 -31.19
C THR A 40 3.79 -6.62 -30.65
N ASP A 41 3.09 -6.33 -29.54
CA ASP A 41 3.07 -4.99 -28.94
C ASP A 41 4.11 -4.85 -27.84
N TRP A 42 5.34 -4.51 -28.25
CA TRP A 42 6.44 -4.26 -27.32
C TRP A 42 6.20 -3.05 -26.43
N GLN A 43 5.50 -2.02 -26.93
CA GLN A 43 5.34 -0.75 -26.22
C GLN A 43 4.29 -0.87 -25.11
N GLY A 44 3.16 -1.52 -25.38
CA GLY A 44 2.16 -1.87 -24.38
C GLY A 44 2.73 -2.74 -23.28
N ASN A 45 3.47 -3.78 -23.65
CA ASN A 45 4.15 -4.67 -22.68
C ASN A 45 5.16 -3.93 -21.81
N HIS A 46 5.95 -3.00 -22.38
CA HIS A 46 6.91 -2.21 -21.60
C HIS A 46 6.20 -1.30 -20.59
N ARG A 47 5.13 -0.60 -21.01
CA ARG A 47 4.33 0.25 -20.11
C ARG A 47 3.69 -0.55 -18.98
N ALA A 48 3.17 -1.75 -19.28
CA ALA A 48 2.60 -2.64 -18.27
C ALA A 48 3.63 -3.06 -17.22
N LYS A 49 4.85 -3.45 -17.63
CA LYS A 49 5.94 -3.80 -16.71
C LYS A 49 6.35 -2.63 -15.81
N VAL A 50 6.50 -1.43 -16.38
CA VAL A 50 6.84 -0.22 -15.61
C VAL A 50 5.74 0.09 -14.58
N ARG A 51 4.47 -0.03 -14.96
CA ARG A 51 3.34 0.18 -14.04
C ARG A 51 3.35 -0.84 -12.90
N LEU A 52 3.61 -2.12 -13.19
CA LEU A 52 3.72 -3.16 -12.16
C LEU A 52 4.86 -2.92 -11.18
N LEU A 53 6.03 -2.47 -11.67
CA LEU A 53 7.15 -2.08 -10.82
C LEU A 53 6.81 -0.90 -9.92
N TYR A 54 6.19 0.15 -10.48
CA TYR A 54 5.74 1.29 -9.68
C TYR A 54 4.74 0.88 -8.60
N LYS A 55 3.74 0.05 -8.95
CA LYS A 55 2.80 -0.51 -7.97
C LYS A 55 3.50 -1.33 -6.89
N ALA A 56 4.52 -2.12 -7.25
CA ALA A 56 5.29 -2.89 -6.28
C ALA A 56 5.99 -1.98 -5.26
N PHE A 57 6.59 -0.88 -5.71
CA PHE A 57 7.18 0.12 -4.83
C PHE A 57 6.16 0.78 -3.92
N VAL A 58 4.98 1.13 -4.44
CA VAL A 58 3.90 1.72 -3.63
C VAL A 58 3.39 0.73 -2.59
N VAL A 59 2.99 -0.47 -3.01
CA VAL A 59 2.44 -1.51 -2.12
C VAL A 59 3.48 -1.94 -1.08
N GLY A 60 4.73 -2.16 -1.49
CA GLY A 60 5.81 -2.56 -0.58
C GLY A 60 6.31 -1.43 0.32
N GLY A 61 6.28 -0.18 -0.16
CA GLY A 61 6.94 0.95 0.49
C GLY A 61 6.04 1.81 1.38
N LEU A 62 4.75 1.96 1.05
CA LEU A 62 3.88 2.91 1.75
C LEU A 62 3.69 2.57 3.24
N PRO A 63 3.41 1.30 3.63
CA PRO A 63 3.24 0.96 5.04
C PRO A 63 4.53 1.12 5.86
N PRO A 64 5.71 0.58 5.46
CA PRO A 64 6.96 0.83 6.16
C PRO A 64 7.34 2.31 6.25
N LEU A 65 7.08 3.09 5.19
CA LEU A 65 7.33 4.53 5.19
C LEU A 65 6.44 5.26 6.21
N GLY A 66 5.15 4.91 6.28
CA GLY A 66 4.25 5.41 7.33
C GLY A 66 4.74 5.08 8.74
N ALA A 67 5.24 3.85 8.95
CA ALA A 67 5.82 3.43 10.22
C ALA A 67 7.08 4.25 10.58
N ALA A 68 7.97 4.44 9.62
CA ALA A 68 9.21 5.21 9.79
C ALA A 68 8.92 6.68 10.10
N LEU A 69 8.00 7.31 9.35
CA LEU A 69 7.60 8.69 9.60
C LEU A 69 6.97 8.86 10.98
N ALA A 70 6.10 7.96 11.41
CA ALA A 70 5.49 8.04 12.73
C ALA A 70 6.47 7.69 13.87
N TRP A 71 7.51 6.90 13.59
CA TRP A 71 8.61 6.68 14.53
C TRP A 71 9.44 7.95 14.76
N VAL A 72 9.77 8.68 13.68
CA VAL A 72 10.54 9.93 13.76
C VAL A 72 9.71 11.09 14.31
N LEU A 73 8.49 11.27 13.79
CA LEU A 73 7.64 12.44 14.08
C LEU A 73 6.69 12.23 15.25
N GLY A 74 6.35 10.97 15.58
CA GLY A 74 5.46 10.64 16.68
C GLY A 74 5.91 11.21 18.04
N PRO A 75 7.20 11.15 18.41
CA PRO A 75 7.70 11.79 19.62
C PRO A 75 7.54 13.32 19.63
N LEU A 76 7.54 13.96 18.46
CA LEU A 76 7.40 15.41 18.33
C LEU A 76 5.95 15.87 18.49
N VAL A 77 5.00 15.10 17.94
CA VAL A 77 3.57 15.44 17.88
C VAL A 77 2.79 14.88 19.08
N ALA A 78 3.16 13.70 19.56
CA ALA A 78 2.45 12.96 20.60
C ALA A 78 3.40 12.56 21.73
N ARG A 79 4.00 13.57 22.39
CA ARG A 79 5.02 13.42 23.46
C ARG A 79 4.63 12.47 24.60
N SER A 80 3.34 12.27 24.85
CA SER A 80 2.81 11.39 25.91
C SER A 80 2.51 9.96 25.45
N LYS A 81 2.61 9.67 24.15
CA LYS A 81 2.33 8.35 23.59
C LYS A 81 3.63 7.55 23.43
N PRO A 82 3.62 6.25 23.79
CA PRO A 82 4.80 5.41 23.62
C PRO A 82 5.10 5.19 22.14
N VAL A 83 6.38 5.27 21.77
CA VAL A 83 6.88 5.14 20.38
C VAL A 83 6.29 3.94 19.63
N PRO A 84 6.21 2.71 20.21
CA PRO A 84 5.62 1.56 19.51
C PRO A 84 4.17 1.78 19.07
N LEU A 85 3.38 2.54 19.82
CA LEU A 85 2.00 2.86 19.46
C LEU A 85 1.97 3.83 18.27
N CYS A 86 2.83 4.86 18.30
CA CYS A 86 2.95 5.82 17.19
C CYS A 86 3.39 5.11 15.90
N THR A 87 4.39 4.24 15.96
CA THR A 87 4.85 3.43 14.82
C THR A 87 3.75 2.53 14.27
N ALA A 88 2.99 1.85 15.15
CA ALA A 88 1.89 0.99 14.73
C ALA A 88 0.75 1.77 14.06
N VAL A 89 0.43 2.97 14.56
CA VAL A 89 -0.53 3.88 13.91
C VAL A 89 0.01 4.33 12.55
N GLY A 90 1.28 4.72 12.46
CA GLY A 90 1.92 5.11 11.20
C GLY A 90 1.87 4.01 10.15
N PHE A 91 2.20 2.79 10.56
CA PHE A 91 2.13 1.59 9.72
C PHE A 91 0.69 1.32 9.25
N LEU A 92 -0.29 1.41 10.15
CA LEU A 92 -1.71 1.27 9.81
C LEU A 92 -2.18 2.36 8.84
N THR A 93 -1.80 3.62 9.05
CA THR A 93 -2.13 4.71 8.12
C THR A 93 -1.48 4.52 6.76
N GLY A 94 -0.25 4.00 6.69
CA GLY A 94 0.38 3.65 5.43
C GLY A 94 -0.35 2.50 4.73
N ALA A 95 -0.80 1.47 5.46
CA ALA A 95 -1.61 0.39 4.91
C ALA A 95 -2.99 0.86 4.42
N LEU A 96 -3.67 1.73 5.16
CA LEU A 96 -4.94 2.36 4.71
C LEU A 96 -4.71 3.31 3.53
N GLY A 97 -3.56 3.98 3.49
CA GLY A 97 -3.15 4.83 2.37
C GLY A 97 -3.07 4.07 1.04
N LEU A 98 -2.78 2.77 1.06
CA LEU A 98 -2.86 1.91 -0.14
C LEU A 98 -4.29 1.85 -0.69
N GLY A 99 -5.30 1.84 0.19
CA GLY A 99 -6.71 1.90 -0.22
C GLY A 99 -7.07 3.22 -0.88
N VAL A 100 -6.58 4.34 -0.35
CA VAL A 100 -6.77 5.65 -0.98
C VAL A 100 -6.09 5.70 -2.34
N ALA A 101 -4.85 5.20 -2.44
CA ALA A 101 -4.14 5.12 -3.72
C ALA A 101 -4.89 4.26 -4.75
N ALA A 102 -5.43 3.11 -4.33
CA ALA A 102 -6.25 2.25 -5.18
C ALA A 102 -7.55 2.93 -5.63
N LEU A 103 -8.24 3.66 -4.74
CA LEU A 103 -9.44 4.44 -5.09
C LEU A 103 -9.14 5.55 -6.09
N VAL A 104 -8.02 6.27 -5.91
CA VAL A 104 -7.56 7.29 -6.85
C VAL A 104 -7.22 6.66 -8.20
N GLU A 105 -6.52 5.52 -8.21
CA GLU A 105 -6.21 4.79 -9.44
C GLU A 105 -7.50 4.34 -10.16
N PHE A 106 -8.49 3.84 -9.41
CA PHE A 106 -9.79 3.47 -9.93
C PHE A 106 -10.55 4.68 -10.51
N ALA A 107 -10.57 5.81 -9.81
CA ALA A 107 -11.20 7.04 -10.30
C ALA A 107 -10.52 7.59 -11.56
N ILE A 108 -9.19 7.54 -11.62
CA ILE A 108 -8.41 7.91 -12.82
C ILE A 108 -8.69 6.93 -13.96
N ALA A 109 -8.79 5.63 -13.68
CA ALA A 109 -9.15 4.65 -14.68
C ALA A 109 -10.52 4.99 -15.25
N LEU A 110 -11.54 5.17 -14.41
CA LEU A 110 -12.90 5.56 -14.80
C LEU A 110 -12.92 6.85 -15.64
N SER A 111 -12.17 7.88 -15.25
CA SER A 111 -12.13 9.15 -16.01
C SER A 111 -11.38 9.06 -17.33
N ARG A 112 -10.59 8.00 -17.53
CA ARG A 112 -9.88 7.67 -18.78
C ARG A 112 -10.55 6.55 -19.56
N ILE A 113 -11.72 6.05 -19.14
CA ILE A 113 -12.53 5.13 -19.95
C ILE A 113 -13.10 5.93 -21.12
N GLU A 114 -12.31 6.00 -22.19
CA GLU A 114 -12.74 5.67 -23.53
C GLU A 114 -13.39 4.27 -23.45
N PHE A 115 -14.71 4.18 -23.57
CA PHE A 115 -15.40 2.91 -23.74
C PHE A 115 -14.94 2.32 -25.08
N VAL A 116 -14.02 1.36 -25.06
CA VAL A 116 -13.83 0.43 -26.17
C VAL A 116 -14.92 -0.64 -26.03
N PHE A 117 -16.06 -0.38 -26.67
CA PHE A 117 -16.97 -1.41 -27.16
C PHE A 117 -16.52 -1.83 -28.57
#